data_AF-A0A2H1YGS0-F1
#
_entry.id   AF-A0A2H1YGS0-F1
#
_cell.length_a   1.000
_cell.length_b   1.000
_cell.length_c   1.000
_cell.angle_alpha   90.00
_cell.angle_beta   90.00
_cell.angle_gamma   90.00
#
_symmetry.space_group_name_H-M   'P 1'
#
loop_
_entity.id
_entity.type
_entity.pdbx_description
1 polymer ?
#
loop_
_entity_poly.entity_id
_entity_poly.type
_entity_poly.pdbx_seq_one_letter_code
_entity_poly.pdbx_strand_id
1 'polypeptide(L)'
;MQDNYGQHGWKEFHRNRKDILSEFDKILEQTENRPVQVAHGIGVEAYLRKWLSEFLPKKFGVTSGYIIPNLYNDSGTIYHYDIIIYNRLDSPVLWTEGNEDQNEQGKFRAIPAKHIVAVYEVKSRLTKSNISESLKKLNQTESFANQFNPVYTCGIIFIDLKNDDLNKKSIIKELIKGKDIYGFRGGMVLRFEGDKTCTGKIDLFSRKEKKEPSNVKLIPLAKPMDELNIYSTEEGNITVAEQGGGMKLVKTGDNEWSVSKSYSVMYEENDFSIHLSWSRTHFADFCINLLSYLEGLAYNDENRPSFGQIFDFIEKKKAPLQSEKMEKGKPYLNLKIYDGKEHDKKLIVSEESSTLKITIPISAENPGEFDVIMSDDSFKNKLNLPKGKYAIKEFTYELKLKDDEKPTIQKLEKEKIRIPYRLVYYVDNTEKEFYAIEKDIIFKDGQIKLE
;
A
#
# COMPACT_ATOMS: atom_id res chain seq x y z
N MET A 1 -8.62 9.14 8.08
CA MET A 1 -8.33 9.23 6.62
C MET A 1 -7.87 10.65 6.29
N GLN A 2 -6.92 11.20 7.05
CA GLN A 2 -6.26 12.45 6.68
C GLN A 2 -4.92 12.18 5.97
N ASP A 3 -4.37 10.96 6.11
CA ASP A 3 -3.01 10.64 5.67
C ASP A 3 -2.93 9.78 4.40
N ASN A 4 -3.96 9.81 3.55
CA ASN A 4 -3.94 9.13 2.27
C ASN A 4 -4.62 9.92 1.15
N TYR A 5 -4.19 9.63 -0.07
CA TYR A 5 -4.74 10.18 -1.31
C TYR A 5 -4.95 9.03 -2.30
N GLY A 6 -5.43 9.32 -3.51
CA GLY A 6 -5.74 8.25 -4.45
C GLY A 6 -6.20 8.77 -5.79
N GLN A 7 -6.43 7.85 -6.72
CA GLN A 7 -6.99 8.16 -8.04
C GLN A 7 -8.37 8.79 -7.93
N HIS A 8 -8.80 9.55 -8.93
CA HIS A 8 -10.15 10.13 -8.95
C HIS A 8 -11.21 9.05 -8.69
N GLY A 9 -12.16 9.33 -7.78
CA GLY A 9 -13.20 8.37 -7.38
C GLY A 9 -12.78 7.33 -6.33
N TRP A 10 -11.55 7.36 -5.79
CA TRP A 10 -11.08 6.34 -4.85
C TRP A 10 -11.92 6.27 -3.56
N LYS A 11 -12.43 7.42 -3.08
CA LYS A 11 -13.23 7.49 -1.85
C LYS A 11 -14.58 6.82 -2.05
N GLU A 12 -15.23 7.10 -3.17
CA GLU A 12 -16.50 6.51 -3.60
C GLU A 12 -16.34 5.01 -3.81
N PHE A 13 -15.27 4.60 -4.48
CA PHE A 13 -14.98 3.19 -4.68
C PHE A 13 -14.73 2.45 -3.35
N HIS A 14 -13.98 3.08 -2.43
CA HIS A 14 -13.71 2.52 -1.11
C HIS A 14 -14.93 2.52 -0.18
N ARG A 15 -15.90 3.41 -0.42
CA ARG A 15 -17.20 3.38 0.26
C ARG A 15 -17.92 2.06 0.00
N ASN A 16 -17.85 1.50 -1.21
CA ASN A 16 -18.44 0.18 -1.48
C ASN A 16 -17.93 -0.91 -0.54
N ARG A 17 -16.61 -0.94 -0.28
CA ARG A 17 -16.04 -1.87 0.72
C ARG A 17 -16.61 -1.64 2.11
N LYS A 18 -16.72 -0.38 2.53
CA LYS A 18 -17.28 -0.03 3.84
C LYS A 18 -18.75 -0.41 3.95
N ASP A 19 -19.51 -0.26 2.88
CA ASP A 19 -20.92 -0.62 2.86
C ASP A 19 -21.09 -2.14 2.99
N ILE A 20 -20.25 -2.95 2.31
CA ILE A 20 -20.20 -4.41 2.50
C ILE A 20 -19.90 -4.77 3.97
N LEU A 21 -18.89 -4.14 4.56
CA LEU A 21 -18.50 -4.40 5.96
C LEU A 21 -19.57 -3.94 6.96
N SER A 22 -20.26 -2.84 6.67
CA SER A 22 -21.35 -2.31 7.49
C SER A 22 -22.54 -3.26 7.52
N GLU A 23 -22.92 -3.83 6.38
CA GLU A 23 -23.99 -4.84 6.33
C GLU A 23 -23.59 -6.13 7.05
N PHE A 24 -22.33 -6.56 6.93
CA PHE A 24 -21.81 -7.67 7.71
C PHE A 24 -21.90 -7.42 9.22
N ASP A 25 -21.45 -6.25 9.68
CA ASP A 25 -21.49 -5.88 11.10
C ASP A 25 -22.94 -5.82 11.62
N LYS A 26 -23.88 -5.25 10.86
CA LYS A 26 -25.31 -5.26 11.19
C LYS A 26 -25.89 -6.67 11.31
N ILE A 27 -25.51 -7.57 10.39
CA ILE A 27 -25.97 -8.96 10.44
C ILE A 27 -25.45 -9.59 11.72
N LEU A 28 -24.15 -9.48 12.02
CA LEU A 28 -23.56 -10.02 13.26
C LEU A 28 -24.33 -9.54 14.50
N GLU A 29 -24.57 -8.24 14.65
CA GLU A 29 -25.31 -7.65 15.78
C GLU A 29 -26.74 -8.20 15.90
N GLN A 30 -27.45 -8.37 14.77
CA GLN A 30 -28.81 -8.90 14.76
C GLN A 30 -28.87 -10.38 15.17
N THR A 31 -27.84 -11.16 14.83
CA THR A 31 -27.79 -12.60 15.13
C THR A 31 -27.20 -12.92 16.50
N GLU A 32 -26.32 -12.10 17.09
CA GLU A 32 -25.93 -12.26 18.50
C GLU A 32 -27.16 -12.30 19.43
N ASN A 33 -28.22 -11.59 19.02
CA ASN A 33 -29.48 -11.51 19.75
C ASN A 33 -30.55 -12.53 19.29
N ARG A 34 -30.23 -13.44 18.36
CA ARG A 34 -31.19 -14.44 17.82
C ARG A 34 -30.67 -15.87 17.94
N PRO A 35 -31.53 -16.85 18.28
CA PRO A 35 -31.12 -18.26 18.44
C PRO A 35 -30.74 -18.98 17.13
N VAL A 36 -30.92 -18.38 15.95
CA VAL A 36 -30.69 -19.03 14.65
C VAL A 36 -29.38 -18.56 14.00
N GLN A 37 -28.32 -19.36 14.12
CA GLN A 37 -26.97 -19.04 13.63
C GLN A 37 -26.79 -19.19 12.10
N VAL A 38 -27.74 -19.78 11.38
CA VAL A 38 -27.62 -20.06 9.92
C VAL A 38 -27.75 -18.78 9.07
N ALA A 39 -28.33 -17.71 9.63
CA ALA A 39 -28.56 -16.44 8.92
C ALA A 39 -27.27 -15.64 8.62
N HIS A 40 -26.15 -15.92 9.29
CA HIS A 40 -24.91 -15.14 9.17
C HIS A 40 -24.31 -15.14 7.75
N GLY A 41 -24.26 -16.30 7.08
CA GLY A 41 -23.62 -16.44 5.76
C GLY A 41 -24.45 -15.87 4.62
N ILE A 42 -25.74 -16.20 4.62
CA ILE A 42 -26.67 -15.93 3.51
C ILE A 42 -26.78 -14.42 3.22
N GLY A 43 -26.88 -13.58 4.25
CA GLY A 43 -27.05 -12.13 4.05
C GLY A 43 -25.82 -11.46 3.45
N VAL A 44 -24.63 -11.88 3.87
CA VAL A 44 -23.34 -11.31 3.44
C VAL A 44 -23.02 -11.74 2.01
N GLU A 45 -23.25 -13.02 1.71
CA GLU A 45 -23.15 -13.56 0.37
C GLU A 45 -24.09 -12.82 -0.60
N ALA A 46 -25.36 -12.62 -0.21
CA ALA A 46 -26.32 -11.91 -1.04
C ALA A 46 -25.90 -10.45 -1.30
N TYR A 47 -25.35 -9.77 -0.30
CA TYR A 47 -24.85 -8.41 -0.47
C TYR A 47 -23.62 -8.35 -1.39
N LEU A 48 -22.68 -9.30 -1.25
CA LEU A 48 -21.54 -9.42 -2.16
C LEU A 48 -21.99 -9.71 -3.59
N ARG A 49 -22.95 -10.61 -3.79
CA ARG A 49 -23.54 -10.88 -5.13
C ARG A 49 -24.20 -9.64 -5.72
N LYS A 50 -24.93 -8.87 -4.90
CA LYS A 50 -25.53 -7.59 -5.32
C LYS A 50 -24.44 -6.60 -5.77
N TRP A 51 -23.44 -6.37 -4.93
CA TRP A 51 -22.33 -5.47 -5.25
C TRP A 51 -21.61 -5.88 -6.54
N LEU A 52 -21.26 -7.17 -6.68
CA LEU A 52 -20.63 -7.69 -7.91
C LEU A 52 -21.53 -7.51 -9.14
N SER A 53 -22.85 -7.71 -9.01
CA SER A 53 -23.82 -7.50 -10.10
C SER A 53 -23.90 -6.03 -10.57
N GLU A 54 -23.69 -5.10 -9.65
CA GLU A 54 -23.68 -3.67 -9.91
C GLU A 54 -22.34 -3.21 -10.48
N PHE A 55 -21.24 -3.75 -9.97
CA PHE A 55 -19.87 -3.41 -10.36
C PHE A 55 -19.46 -4.00 -11.72
N LEU A 56 -19.78 -5.26 -12.00
CA LEU A 56 -19.33 -5.95 -13.21
C LEU A 56 -20.08 -5.48 -14.48
N PRO A 57 -19.42 -5.53 -15.66
CA PRO A 57 -20.10 -5.32 -16.94
C PRO A 57 -21.33 -6.21 -17.09
N LYS A 58 -22.41 -5.69 -17.70
CA LYS A 58 -23.70 -6.39 -17.80
C LYS A 58 -23.68 -7.68 -18.61
N LYS A 59 -22.62 -7.91 -19.40
CA LYS A 59 -22.39 -9.20 -20.06
C LYS A 59 -22.07 -10.32 -19.07
N PHE A 60 -21.66 -10.00 -17.86
CA PHE A 60 -21.49 -10.96 -16.78
C PHE A 60 -22.73 -10.99 -15.88
N GLY A 61 -23.22 -12.19 -15.60
CA GLY A 61 -24.22 -12.45 -14.58
C GLY A 61 -23.56 -12.90 -13.29
N VAL A 62 -24.14 -12.55 -12.15
CA VAL A 62 -23.71 -12.99 -10.82
C VAL A 62 -24.90 -13.63 -10.11
N THR A 63 -24.71 -14.82 -9.57
CA THR A 63 -25.77 -15.59 -8.90
C THR A 63 -25.18 -16.53 -7.86
N SER A 64 -25.99 -17.03 -6.94
CA SER A 64 -25.72 -18.30 -6.24
C SER A 64 -26.40 -19.45 -6.98
N GLY A 65 -26.03 -20.68 -6.64
CA GLY A 65 -26.71 -21.86 -7.15
C GLY A 65 -25.75 -22.92 -7.65
N TYR A 66 -26.10 -23.52 -8.78
CA TYR A 66 -25.57 -24.81 -9.20
C TYR A 66 -24.80 -24.73 -10.51
N ILE A 67 -23.70 -25.47 -10.59
CA ILE A 67 -22.93 -25.66 -11.81
C ILE A 67 -23.34 -26.97 -12.44
N ILE A 68 -23.85 -26.92 -13.68
CA ILE A 68 -24.37 -28.09 -14.37
C ILE A 68 -23.37 -28.51 -15.46
N PRO A 69 -22.61 -29.59 -15.25
CA PRO A 69 -21.77 -30.15 -16.31
C PRO A 69 -22.63 -30.88 -17.35
N ASN A 70 -22.09 -31.05 -18.54
CA ASN A 70 -22.64 -31.92 -19.58
C ASN A 70 -22.36 -33.39 -19.20
N LEU A 71 -23.06 -33.91 -18.20
CA LEU A 71 -23.03 -35.32 -17.80
C LEU A 71 -24.35 -35.97 -18.20
N TYR A 72 -24.26 -37.18 -18.78
CA TYR A 72 -25.41 -37.95 -19.27
C TYR A 72 -25.85 -39.03 -18.27
N ASN A 73 -25.68 -38.80 -16.97
CA ASN A 73 -26.12 -39.72 -15.92
C ASN A 73 -26.76 -39.01 -14.73
N ASP A 74 -27.88 -39.55 -14.25
CA ASP A 74 -28.67 -39.00 -13.13
C ASP A 74 -28.05 -39.26 -11.75
N SER A 75 -26.85 -39.86 -11.69
CA SER A 75 -26.17 -40.24 -10.43
C SER A 75 -25.25 -39.17 -9.85
N GLY A 76 -25.27 -37.95 -10.40
CA GLY A 76 -24.40 -36.86 -9.97
C GLY A 76 -24.93 -36.08 -8.76
N THR A 77 -24.08 -35.85 -7.76
CA THR A 77 -24.35 -34.83 -6.73
C THR A 77 -24.13 -33.45 -7.33
N ILE A 78 -25.12 -32.58 -7.24
CA ILE A 78 -25.03 -31.18 -7.68
C ILE A 78 -24.67 -30.33 -6.46
N TYR A 79 -23.65 -29.49 -6.61
CA TYR A 79 -23.13 -28.67 -5.52
C TYR A 79 -23.57 -27.22 -5.66
N HIS A 80 -23.92 -26.61 -4.53
CA HIS A 80 -24.27 -25.20 -4.43
C HIS A 80 -23.01 -24.36 -4.21
N TYR A 81 -22.91 -23.22 -4.89
CA TYR A 81 -21.82 -22.24 -4.75
C TYR A 81 -22.37 -20.87 -4.36
N ASP A 82 -21.60 -20.15 -3.55
CA ASP A 82 -22.03 -18.88 -2.96
C ASP A 82 -22.07 -17.77 -4.02
N ILE A 83 -21.08 -17.75 -4.92
CA ILE A 83 -20.97 -16.79 -6.02
C ILE A 83 -20.51 -17.51 -7.28
N ILE A 84 -21.35 -17.47 -8.31
CA ILE A 84 -21.09 -17.91 -9.69
C ILE A 84 -21.14 -16.67 -10.57
N ILE A 85 -20.05 -16.43 -11.32
CA ILE A 85 -19.96 -15.42 -12.36
C ILE A 85 -19.93 -16.13 -13.71
N TYR A 86 -20.84 -15.75 -14.60
CA TYR A 86 -21.04 -16.42 -15.88
C TYR A 86 -21.27 -15.42 -17.02
N ASN A 87 -21.00 -15.83 -18.26
CA ASN A 87 -21.35 -15.03 -19.44
C ASN A 87 -22.87 -15.05 -19.63
N ARG A 88 -23.53 -13.96 -19.26
CA ARG A 88 -24.98 -13.81 -19.28
C ARG A 88 -25.57 -13.71 -20.68
N LEU A 89 -24.80 -13.21 -21.64
CA LEU A 89 -25.29 -13.02 -23.01
C LEU A 89 -25.45 -14.37 -23.73
N ASP A 90 -24.53 -15.29 -23.48
CA ASP A 90 -24.48 -16.57 -24.19
C ASP A 90 -25.03 -17.75 -23.38
N SER A 91 -25.20 -17.60 -22.06
CA SER A 91 -25.61 -18.70 -21.19
C SER A 91 -27.13 -18.80 -21.06
N PRO A 92 -27.73 -20.00 -21.28
CA PRO A 92 -29.05 -20.28 -20.76
C PRO A 92 -29.01 -20.38 -19.23
N VAL A 93 -30.15 -20.12 -18.60
CA VAL A 93 -30.43 -20.53 -17.21
C VAL A 93 -31.29 -21.78 -17.31
N LEU A 94 -30.80 -22.91 -16.81
CA LEU A 94 -31.47 -24.20 -16.99
C LEU A 94 -32.72 -24.32 -16.11
N TRP A 95 -32.59 -23.91 -14.85
CA TRP A 95 -33.70 -23.74 -13.92
C TRP A 95 -33.33 -22.74 -12.83
N THR A 96 -34.35 -22.32 -12.08
CA THR A 96 -34.23 -21.44 -10.91
C THR A 96 -34.89 -22.09 -9.72
N GLU A 97 -34.27 -22.01 -8.56
CA GLU A 97 -34.83 -22.43 -7.28
C GLU A 97 -34.97 -21.21 -6.36
N GLY A 98 -36.16 -21.03 -5.80
CA GLY A 98 -36.54 -19.85 -5.03
C GLY A 98 -37.98 -19.41 -5.35
N ASN A 99 -38.57 -18.62 -4.46
CA ASN A 99 -39.92 -18.08 -4.67
C ASN A 99 -39.86 -16.79 -5.53
N GLU A 100 -40.95 -16.46 -6.25
CA GLU A 100 -41.06 -15.21 -7.01
C GLU A 100 -40.90 -13.96 -6.13
N ASP A 101 -41.31 -14.05 -4.86
CA ASP A 101 -41.17 -13.00 -3.85
C ASP A 101 -39.72 -12.76 -3.40
N GLN A 102 -38.79 -13.66 -3.73
CA GLN A 102 -37.38 -13.46 -3.43
C GLN A 102 -36.74 -12.53 -4.46
N ASN A 103 -35.97 -11.57 -3.97
CA ASN A 103 -35.12 -10.74 -4.82
C ASN A 103 -34.24 -11.64 -5.72
N GLU A 104 -33.90 -11.15 -6.92
CA GLU A 104 -33.05 -11.84 -7.89
C GLU A 104 -31.73 -12.36 -7.29
N GLN A 105 -31.21 -11.70 -6.26
CA GLN A 105 -29.98 -12.10 -5.54
C GLN A 105 -30.16 -13.27 -4.53
N GLY A 106 -31.41 -13.62 -4.24
CA GLY A 106 -31.80 -14.74 -3.38
C GLY A 106 -32.24 -15.99 -4.14
N LYS A 107 -32.47 -15.89 -5.46
CA LYS A 107 -32.78 -17.05 -6.31
C LYS A 107 -31.51 -17.82 -6.64
N PHE A 108 -31.55 -19.12 -6.48
CA PHE A 108 -30.49 -20.02 -6.93
C PHE A 108 -30.69 -20.33 -8.41
N ARG A 109 -29.62 -20.32 -9.19
CA ARG A 109 -29.68 -20.57 -10.63
C ARG A 109 -28.76 -21.72 -11.01
N ALA A 110 -29.24 -22.56 -11.92
CA ALA A 110 -28.44 -23.63 -12.50
C ALA A 110 -27.85 -23.17 -13.84
N ILE A 111 -26.52 -23.08 -13.89
CA ILE A 111 -25.76 -22.53 -15.02
C ILE A 111 -24.86 -23.63 -15.62
N PRO A 112 -24.84 -23.82 -16.95
CA PRO A 112 -23.95 -24.79 -17.57
C PRO A 112 -22.46 -24.44 -17.37
N ALA A 113 -21.63 -25.43 -17.05
CA ALA A 113 -20.20 -25.25 -16.74
C ALA A 113 -19.44 -24.43 -17.82
N LYS A 114 -19.76 -24.64 -19.11
CA LYS A 114 -19.09 -23.95 -20.24
C LYS A 114 -19.22 -22.43 -20.23
N HIS A 115 -20.21 -21.88 -19.55
CA HIS A 115 -20.45 -20.43 -19.48
C HIS A 115 -19.93 -19.78 -18.20
N ILE A 116 -19.45 -20.58 -17.25
CA ILE A 116 -18.94 -20.09 -15.97
C ILE A 116 -17.51 -19.60 -16.19
N VAL A 117 -17.28 -18.36 -15.76
CA VAL A 117 -15.99 -17.67 -15.88
C VAL A 117 -15.33 -17.45 -14.54
N ALA A 118 -16.09 -17.36 -13.44
CA ALA A 118 -15.50 -17.42 -12.11
C ALA A 118 -16.43 -17.98 -11.04
N VAL A 119 -15.84 -18.56 -9.98
CA VAL A 119 -16.54 -19.04 -8.78
C VAL A 119 -15.83 -18.55 -7.52
N TYR A 120 -16.59 -18.04 -6.56
CA TYR A 120 -16.06 -17.65 -5.25
C TYR A 120 -16.85 -18.27 -4.11
N GLU A 121 -16.11 -18.77 -3.13
CA GLU A 121 -16.64 -19.16 -1.82
C GLU A 121 -16.50 -18.00 -0.84
N VAL A 122 -17.49 -17.80 0.03
CA VAL A 122 -17.49 -16.70 1.00
C VAL A 122 -17.42 -17.27 2.42
N LYS A 123 -16.53 -16.71 3.24
CA LYS A 123 -16.40 -17.09 4.65
C LYS A 123 -16.28 -15.85 5.52
N SER A 124 -16.91 -15.86 6.69
CA SER A 124 -16.87 -14.73 7.62
C SER A 124 -15.46 -14.44 8.15
N ARG A 125 -14.60 -15.46 8.30
CA ARG A 125 -13.29 -15.32 8.94
C ARG A 125 -12.21 -16.11 8.21
N LEU A 126 -11.02 -15.52 8.09
CA LEU A 126 -9.82 -16.22 7.61
C LEU A 126 -9.26 -17.11 8.73
N THR A 127 -9.63 -18.39 8.70
CA THR A 127 -9.13 -19.43 9.62
C THR A 127 -8.73 -20.68 8.84
N LYS A 128 -7.92 -21.56 9.45
CA LYS A 128 -7.55 -22.84 8.83
C LYS A 128 -8.77 -23.66 8.42
N SER A 129 -9.77 -23.80 9.30
CA SER A 129 -10.97 -24.60 9.02
C SER A 129 -11.77 -24.06 7.84
N ASN A 130 -11.99 -22.74 7.82
CA ASN A 130 -12.74 -22.08 6.75
C ASN A 130 -12.03 -22.21 5.41
N ILE A 131 -10.69 -22.12 5.39
CA ILE A 131 -9.90 -22.39 4.18
C ILE A 131 -10.12 -23.83 3.72
N SER A 132 -9.90 -24.82 4.60
CA SER A 132 -10.05 -26.23 4.23
C SER A 132 -11.45 -26.56 3.69
N GLU A 133 -12.50 -26.00 4.28
CA GLU A 133 -13.88 -26.17 3.81
C GLU A 133 -14.11 -25.54 2.44
N SER A 134 -13.68 -24.29 2.24
CA SER A 134 -13.83 -23.60 0.96
C SER A 134 -13.04 -24.28 -0.14
N LEU A 135 -11.81 -24.72 0.12
CA LEU A 135 -11.01 -25.48 -0.84
C LEU A 135 -11.67 -26.81 -1.20
N LYS A 136 -12.23 -27.55 -0.23
CA LYS A 136 -12.98 -28.78 -0.52
C LYS A 136 -14.19 -28.51 -1.40
N LYS A 137 -14.93 -27.42 -1.14
CA LYS A 137 -16.11 -27.03 -1.92
C LYS A 137 -15.73 -26.62 -3.35
N LEU A 138 -14.69 -25.82 -3.53
CA LEU A 138 -14.17 -25.47 -4.86
C LEU A 138 -13.65 -26.70 -5.62
N ASN A 139 -13.07 -27.70 -4.94
CA ASN A 139 -12.60 -28.92 -5.60
C ASN A 139 -13.73 -29.86 -6.07
N GLN A 140 -14.99 -29.59 -5.72
CA GLN A 140 -16.13 -30.38 -6.20
C GLN A 140 -16.31 -30.29 -7.72
N THR A 141 -15.65 -29.34 -8.38
CA THR A 141 -15.67 -29.18 -9.84
C THR A 141 -14.59 -29.97 -10.58
N GLU A 142 -13.70 -30.68 -9.88
CA GLU A 142 -12.52 -31.34 -10.46
C GLU A 142 -12.90 -32.33 -11.59
N SER A 143 -13.94 -33.13 -11.38
CA SER A 143 -14.35 -34.19 -12.32
C SER A 143 -14.87 -33.67 -13.67
N PHE A 144 -15.22 -32.40 -13.76
CA PHE A 144 -15.68 -31.74 -14.98
C PHE A 144 -14.93 -30.44 -15.28
N ALA A 145 -13.73 -30.28 -14.72
CA ALA A 145 -12.92 -29.07 -14.88
C ALA A 145 -12.63 -28.72 -16.36
N ASN A 146 -12.50 -29.75 -17.21
CA ASN A 146 -12.28 -29.61 -18.65
C ASN A 146 -13.48 -29.01 -19.42
N GLN A 147 -14.65 -28.88 -18.79
CA GLN A 147 -15.85 -28.31 -19.41
C GLN A 147 -16.03 -26.82 -19.16
N PHE A 148 -15.21 -26.22 -18.28
CA PHE A 148 -15.31 -24.80 -17.98
C PHE A 148 -14.88 -23.92 -19.15
N ASN A 149 -15.23 -22.64 -19.04
CA ASN A 149 -14.72 -21.62 -19.94
C ASN A 149 -13.18 -21.55 -19.87
N PRO A 150 -12.46 -21.30 -20.98
CA PRO A 150 -11.00 -21.17 -20.96
C PRO A 150 -10.44 -20.11 -20.00
N VAL A 151 -11.22 -19.07 -19.68
CA VAL A 151 -10.80 -18.03 -18.70
C VAL A 151 -11.26 -18.33 -17.27
N TYR A 152 -11.77 -19.53 -17.01
CA TYR A 152 -12.29 -19.90 -15.69
C TYR A 152 -11.27 -19.69 -14.58
N THR A 153 -11.75 -19.06 -13.50
CA THR A 153 -10.98 -18.88 -12.27
C THR A 153 -11.83 -19.17 -11.04
N CYS A 154 -11.21 -19.53 -9.93
CA CYS A 154 -11.90 -19.59 -8.65
C CYS A 154 -11.08 -19.01 -7.51
N GLY A 155 -11.76 -18.69 -6.41
CA GLY A 155 -11.13 -18.11 -5.24
C GLY A 155 -12.01 -18.07 -4.00
N ILE A 156 -11.50 -17.43 -2.94
CA ILE A 156 -12.19 -17.34 -1.66
C ILE A 156 -12.22 -15.88 -1.18
N ILE A 157 -13.38 -15.42 -0.73
CA ILE A 157 -13.56 -14.11 -0.11
C ILE A 157 -13.77 -14.31 1.39
N PHE A 158 -12.83 -13.82 2.18
CA PHE A 158 -12.96 -13.75 3.63
C PHE A 158 -13.42 -12.35 4.04
N ILE A 159 -14.28 -12.24 5.06
CA ILE A 159 -14.66 -10.92 5.57
C ILE A 159 -13.59 -10.37 6.53
N ASP A 160 -13.24 -11.13 7.58
CA ASP A 160 -12.33 -10.69 8.63
C ASP A 160 -11.07 -11.58 8.78
N LEU A 161 -9.94 -10.95 9.09
CA LEU A 161 -8.85 -11.55 9.87
C LEU A 161 -8.86 -10.94 11.27
N LYS A 162 -9.03 -11.78 12.30
CA LYS A 162 -9.00 -11.36 13.72
C LYS A 162 -7.58 -11.41 14.29
N ASN A 163 -7.32 -10.61 15.32
CA ASN A 163 -6.03 -10.53 16.00
C ASN A 163 -5.60 -11.89 16.59
N ASP A 164 -6.55 -12.69 17.08
CA ASP A 164 -6.29 -14.04 17.61
C ASP A 164 -5.71 -15.02 16.56
N ASP A 165 -5.90 -14.75 15.27
CA ASP A 165 -5.36 -15.57 14.18
C ASP A 165 -4.05 -15.04 13.61
N LEU A 166 -3.63 -13.84 14.02
CA LEU A 166 -2.53 -13.10 13.40
C LEU A 166 -1.21 -13.87 13.34
N ASN A 167 -0.96 -14.72 14.33
CA ASN A 167 0.28 -15.48 14.46
C ASN A 167 0.13 -16.97 14.08
N LYS A 168 -0.99 -17.37 13.47
CA LYS A 168 -1.25 -18.77 13.11
C LYS A 168 -0.68 -19.11 11.74
N LYS A 169 0.59 -19.54 11.71
CA LYS A 169 1.29 -20.05 10.51
C LYS A 169 0.51 -21.12 9.73
N SER A 170 -0.37 -21.86 10.40
CA SER A 170 -1.21 -22.87 9.75
C SER A 170 -2.19 -22.29 8.72
N ILE A 171 -2.53 -21.00 8.79
CA ILE A 171 -3.44 -20.34 7.84
C ILE A 171 -2.79 -20.26 6.46
N ILE A 172 -1.60 -19.68 6.35
CA ILE A 172 -0.92 -19.54 5.06
C ILE A 172 -0.50 -20.90 4.46
N LYS A 173 -0.13 -21.86 5.32
CA LYS A 173 0.14 -23.24 4.93
C LYS A 173 -1.09 -24.00 4.47
N GLU A 174 -2.30 -23.57 4.84
CA GLU A 174 -3.53 -24.20 4.35
C GLU A 174 -3.93 -23.58 3.00
N LEU A 175 -3.74 -22.26 2.81
CA LEU A 175 -4.05 -21.57 1.56
C LEU A 175 -3.29 -22.12 0.35
N ILE A 176 -2.03 -22.54 0.53
CA ILE A 176 -1.20 -23.10 -0.56
C ILE A 176 -1.82 -24.35 -1.20
N LYS A 177 -2.66 -25.10 -0.46
CA LYS A 177 -3.34 -26.29 -1.00
C LYS A 177 -4.31 -25.96 -2.12
N GLY A 178 -4.70 -24.70 -2.27
CA GLY A 178 -5.42 -24.23 -3.45
C GLY A 178 -4.66 -24.46 -4.76
N LYS A 179 -3.33 -24.71 -4.73
CA LYS A 179 -2.55 -25.10 -5.91
C LYS A 179 -3.08 -26.36 -6.61
N ASP A 180 -3.75 -27.23 -5.88
CA ASP A 180 -4.28 -28.49 -6.40
C ASP A 180 -5.71 -28.33 -6.97
N ILE A 181 -6.31 -27.14 -6.86
CA ILE A 181 -7.66 -26.84 -7.36
C ILE A 181 -7.60 -26.17 -8.72
N TYR A 182 -8.34 -26.71 -9.69
CA TYR A 182 -8.42 -26.15 -11.03
C TYR A 182 -8.93 -24.70 -11.03
N GLY A 183 -8.18 -23.81 -11.68
CA GLY A 183 -8.52 -22.40 -11.82
C GLY A 183 -8.32 -21.55 -10.56
N PHE A 184 -7.81 -22.11 -9.45
CA PHE A 184 -7.65 -21.35 -8.22
C PHE A 184 -6.59 -20.25 -8.38
N ARG A 185 -6.97 -19.00 -8.10
CA ARG A 185 -6.09 -17.82 -8.18
C ARG A 185 -5.83 -17.15 -6.84
N GLY A 186 -6.52 -17.57 -5.77
CA GLY A 186 -6.44 -16.96 -4.45
C GLY A 186 -7.74 -16.29 -4.04
N GLY A 187 -7.72 -14.98 -3.78
CA GLY A 187 -8.90 -14.26 -3.28
C GLY A 187 -8.59 -13.01 -2.48
N MET A 188 -9.45 -12.66 -1.53
CA MET A 188 -9.27 -11.47 -0.69
C MET A 188 -9.78 -11.66 0.73
N VAL A 189 -9.32 -10.80 1.63
CA VAL A 189 -9.82 -10.61 3.00
C VAL A 189 -10.25 -9.16 3.13
N LEU A 190 -11.54 -8.89 3.33
CA LEU A 190 -12.06 -7.52 3.25
C LEU A 190 -11.51 -6.60 4.35
N ARG A 191 -11.24 -7.14 5.54
CA ARG A 191 -10.83 -6.37 6.72
C ARG A 191 -9.83 -7.13 7.60
N PHE A 192 -8.82 -6.41 8.11
CA PHE A 192 -8.02 -6.82 9.26
C PHE A 192 -8.52 -6.07 10.50
N GLU A 193 -8.69 -6.78 11.62
CA GLU A 193 -9.17 -6.19 12.87
C GLU A 193 -8.25 -5.07 13.41
N GLY A 194 -6.93 -5.25 13.30
CA GLY A 194 -5.95 -4.25 13.72
C GLY A 194 -5.84 -3.03 12.81
N ASP A 195 -6.35 -3.11 11.57
CA ASP A 195 -6.39 -1.98 10.65
C ASP A 195 -7.56 -2.13 9.66
N LYS A 196 -8.67 -1.47 9.97
CA LYS A 196 -9.91 -1.52 9.17
C LYS A 196 -9.77 -0.80 7.82
N THR A 197 -8.65 -0.12 7.56
CA THR A 197 -8.43 0.63 6.31
C THR A 197 -7.84 -0.23 5.21
N CYS A 198 -7.18 -1.35 5.53
CA CYS A 198 -6.53 -2.22 4.57
C CYS A 198 -7.39 -3.44 4.18
N THR A 199 -7.04 -4.02 3.04
CA THR A 199 -7.64 -5.25 2.50
C THR A 199 -6.53 -6.26 2.26
N GLY A 200 -6.77 -7.50 2.64
CA GLY A 200 -5.90 -8.62 2.38
C GLY A 200 -6.13 -9.13 0.96
N LYS A 201 -5.06 -9.43 0.24
CA LYS A 201 -5.08 -10.04 -1.08
C LYS A 201 -4.36 -11.37 -0.99
N ILE A 202 -4.98 -12.39 -1.55
CA ILE A 202 -4.45 -13.75 -1.61
C ILE A 202 -4.12 -14.01 -3.08
N ASP A 203 -2.85 -14.26 -3.39
CA ASP A 203 -2.42 -14.56 -4.75
C ASP A 203 -1.61 -15.86 -4.77
N LEU A 204 -1.98 -16.78 -5.66
CA LEU A 204 -1.21 -17.99 -5.96
C LEU A 204 -0.39 -17.79 -7.23
N PHE A 205 0.92 -18.08 -7.15
CA PHE A 205 1.84 -18.00 -8.27
C PHE A 205 2.49 -19.35 -8.54
N SER A 206 2.61 -19.71 -9.82
CA SER A 206 3.47 -20.80 -10.28
C SER A 206 4.87 -20.28 -10.60
N ARG A 207 5.90 -20.99 -10.18
CA ARG A 207 7.31 -20.69 -10.46
C ARG A 207 7.83 -21.62 -11.53
N LYS A 208 8.68 -21.09 -12.41
CA LYS A 208 9.41 -21.89 -13.41
C LYS A 208 10.73 -22.43 -12.88
N GLU A 209 11.28 -21.85 -11.83
CA GLU A 209 12.60 -22.18 -11.28
C GLU A 209 12.50 -22.64 -9.83
N LYS A 210 13.10 -23.80 -9.54
CA LYS A 210 13.27 -24.32 -8.19
C LYS A 210 14.35 -23.50 -7.49
N LYS A 211 13.94 -22.66 -6.54
CA LYS A 211 14.86 -22.04 -5.57
C LYS A 211 14.71 -22.77 -4.23
N GLU A 212 15.82 -22.93 -3.53
CA GLU A 212 15.82 -23.37 -2.13
C GLU A 212 14.84 -22.47 -1.34
N PRO A 213 13.96 -23.06 -0.49
CA PRO A 213 13.00 -22.29 0.27
C PRO A 213 13.76 -21.29 1.16
N SER A 214 13.60 -20.01 0.86
CA SER A 214 14.18 -18.96 1.69
C SER A 214 13.52 -18.97 3.08
N ASN A 215 14.27 -18.64 4.12
CA ASN A 215 13.75 -18.49 5.49
C ASN A 215 12.80 -17.28 5.56
N VAL A 216 11.57 -17.44 5.06
CA VAL A 216 10.54 -16.40 5.06
C VAL A 216 9.86 -16.39 6.43
N LYS A 217 9.89 -15.23 7.10
CA LYS A 217 9.11 -15.04 8.32
C LYS A 217 7.63 -14.98 7.95
N LEU A 218 6.91 -16.06 8.27
CA LEU A 218 5.48 -16.24 7.98
C LEU A 218 4.54 -15.43 8.90
N ILE A 219 5.07 -14.69 9.86
CA ILE A 219 4.29 -14.02 10.91
C ILE A 219 4.85 -12.64 11.30
N PRO A 220 4.00 -11.71 11.76
CA PRO A 220 2.53 -11.80 11.80
C PRO A 220 1.92 -11.90 10.38
N LEU A 221 0.68 -12.39 10.24
CA LEU A 221 0.02 -12.50 8.93
C LEU A 221 -0.43 -11.15 8.36
N ALA A 222 -0.57 -10.14 9.22
CA ALA A 222 -0.93 -8.77 8.89
C ALA A 222 -0.24 -7.79 9.85
N LYS A 223 -0.17 -6.52 9.46
CA LYS A 223 0.24 -5.41 10.32
C LYS A 223 -0.55 -4.16 9.95
N PRO A 224 -0.77 -3.22 10.88
CA PRO A 224 -1.31 -1.91 10.55
C PRO A 224 -0.40 -1.18 9.56
N MET A 225 -0.98 -0.56 8.52
CA MET A 225 -0.19 0.08 7.45
C MET A 225 0.63 1.28 7.93
N ASP A 226 0.13 1.98 8.95
CA ASP A 226 0.79 3.16 9.52
C ASP A 226 1.93 2.80 10.47
N GLU A 227 1.97 1.56 10.97
CA GLU A 227 3.09 1.06 11.79
C GLU A 227 4.24 0.52 10.92
N LEU A 228 4.07 0.51 9.60
CA LEU A 228 5.11 0.02 8.72
C LEU A 228 6.29 1.00 8.67
N ASN A 229 7.51 0.48 8.90
CA ASN A 229 8.78 1.20 8.88
C ASN A 229 9.23 1.47 7.42
N ILE A 230 8.37 2.18 6.70
CA ILE A 230 8.55 2.64 5.33
C ILE A 230 8.52 4.16 5.34
N TYR A 231 9.66 4.76 5.03
CA TYR A 231 9.89 6.20 5.13
C TYR A 231 10.77 6.69 3.99
N SER A 232 10.76 8.00 3.75
CA SER A 232 11.71 8.66 2.88
C SER A 232 12.88 9.16 3.72
N THR A 233 14.10 8.90 3.25
CA THR A 233 15.32 9.42 3.87
C THR A 233 15.44 10.91 3.60
N GLU A 234 16.43 11.54 4.23
CA GLU A 234 16.68 12.97 4.05
C GLU A 234 16.89 13.37 2.58
N GLU A 235 17.56 12.51 1.81
CA GLU A 235 17.85 12.67 0.39
C GLU A 235 16.70 12.25 -0.54
N GLY A 236 15.53 11.93 0.02
CA GLY A 236 14.31 11.61 -0.73
C GLY A 236 14.21 10.15 -1.19
N ASN A 237 15.19 9.30 -0.86
CA ASN A 237 15.13 7.87 -1.16
C ASN A 237 14.10 7.18 -0.27
N ILE A 238 13.29 6.28 -0.81
CA ILE A 238 12.35 5.50 0.00
C ILE A 238 13.07 4.27 0.55
N THR A 239 12.95 4.03 1.86
CA THR A 239 13.52 2.88 2.54
C THR A 239 12.42 2.00 3.10
N VAL A 240 12.56 0.68 2.92
CA VAL A 240 11.74 -0.35 3.58
C VAL A 240 12.61 -0.99 4.66
N ALA A 241 12.46 -0.55 5.90
CA ALA A 241 13.31 -0.95 7.01
C ALA A 241 12.63 -1.98 7.92
N GLU A 242 11.81 -2.86 7.35
CA GLU A 242 11.25 -4.01 8.05
C GLU A 242 11.04 -5.21 7.13
N GLN A 243 11.05 -6.40 7.73
CA GLN A 243 10.73 -7.63 7.03
C GLN A 243 9.23 -7.74 6.74
N GLY A 244 8.90 -8.11 5.49
CA GLY A 244 7.53 -8.24 5.01
C GLY A 244 6.92 -6.91 4.55
N GLY A 245 7.52 -5.78 4.90
CA GLY A 245 7.18 -4.48 4.33
C GLY A 245 7.46 -4.46 2.82
N GLY A 246 6.62 -3.75 2.09
CA GLY A 246 6.71 -3.59 0.64
C GLY A 246 6.06 -2.29 0.21
N MET A 247 6.28 -1.92 -1.04
CA MET A 247 5.62 -0.78 -1.64
C MET A 247 5.24 -1.09 -3.08
N LYS A 248 4.12 -0.49 -3.52
CA LYS A 248 3.73 -0.42 -4.92
C LYS A 248 3.97 1.00 -5.40
N LEU A 249 4.77 1.15 -6.45
CA LEU A 249 4.99 2.43 -7.12
C LEU A 249 4.06 2.51 -8.33
N VAL A 250 3.32 3.60 -8.42
CA VAL A 250 2.40 3.87 -9.54
C VAL A 250 2.76 5.21 -10.14
N LYS A 251 3.01 5.24 -11.44
CA LYS A 251 3.22 6.49 -12.18
C LYS A 251 1.87 7.21 -12.28
N THR A 252 1.75 8.41 -11.69
CA THR A 252 0.52 9.21 -11.68
C THR A 252 0.58 10.45 -12.56
N GLY A 253 1.78 10.81 -13.04
CA GLY A 253 2.02 11.89 -14.00
C GLY A 253 3.38 11.72 -14.68
N ASP A 254 3.77 12.64 -15.56
CA ASP A 254 5.00 12.50 -16.34
C ASP A 254 6.26 12.34 -15.47
N ASN A 255 6.29 13.05 -14.33
CA ASN A 255 7.38 13.01 -13.34
C ASN A 255 6.88 12.73 -11.92
N GLU A 256 5.68 12.17 -11.77
CA GLU A 256 5.06 11.93 -10.47
C GLU A 256 4.86 10.44 -10.24
N TRP A 257 5.40 9.96 -9.11
CA TRP A 257 5.20 8.62 -8.61
C TRP A 257 4.42 8.69 -7.31
N SER A 258 3.38 7.86 -7.23
CA SER A 258 2.63 7.64 -6.00
C SER A 258 2.99 6.29 -5.41
N VAL A 259 2.91 6.18 -4.09
CA VAL A 259 3.38 5.03 -3.34
C VAL A 259 2.22 4.46 -2.55
N SER A 260 1.98 3.15 -2.64
CA SER A 260 1.11 2.43 -1.70
C SER A 260 1.97 1.52 -0.83
N LYS A 261 1.88 1.67 0.49
CA LYS A 261 2.51 0.75 1.43
C LYS A 261 1.82 -0.62 1.35
N SER A 262 2.60 -1.67 1.56
CA SER A 262 2.09 -3.02 1.70
C SER A 262 2.84 -3.81 2.75
N TYR A 263 2.16 -4.79 3.34
CA TYR A 263 2.76 -5.81 4.17
C TYR A 263 2.44 -7.18 3.60
N SER A 264 3.41 -8.07 3.49
CA SER A 264 3.19 -9.40 2.89
C SER A 264 3.90 -10.51 3.63
N VAL A 265 3.22 -11.65 3.66
CA VAL A 265 3.80 -12.94 4.04
C VAL A 265 3.64 -13.90 2.87
N MET A 266 4.59 -14.81 2.71
CA MET A 266 4.63 -15.75 1.60
C MET A 266 4.98 -17.13 2.12
N TYR A 267 4.31 -18.16 1.60
CA TYR A 267 4.67 -19.55 1.82
C TYR A 267 4.89 -20.23 0.47
N GLU A 268 5.89 -21.10 0.40
CA GLU A 268 6.31 -21.78 -0.81
C GLU A 268 6.19 -23.29 -0.60
N GLU A 269 5.67 -23.99 -1.60
CA GLU A 269 5.57 -25.44 -1.62
C GLU A 269 5.69 -25.93 -3.07
N ASN A 270 6.70 -26.76 -3.35
CA ASN A 270 7.05 -27.20 -4.70
C ASN A 270 7.27 -25.99 -5.64
N ASP A 271 6.63 -26.01 -6.81
CA ASP A 271 6.73 -24.95 -7.81
C ASP A 271 5.66 -23.85 -7.61
N PHE A 272 5.09 -23.74 -6.41
CA PHE A 272 4.06 -22.75 -6.11
C PHE A 272 4.42 -21.87 -4.92
N SER A 273 3.98 -20.61 -4.96
CA SER A 273 4.02 -19.70 -3.83
C SER A 273 2.68 -19.03 -3.62
N ILE A 274 2.21 -19.02 -2.38
CA ILE A 274 1.01 -18.29 -1.95
C ILE A 274 1.43 -17.04 -1.20
N HIS A 275 0.88 -15.90 -1.58
CA HIS A 275 1.11 -14.62 -0.94
C HIS A 275 -0.17 -14.17 -0.27
N LEU A 276 -0.07 -13.76 0.99
CA LEU A 276 -1.09 -12.97 1.67
C LEU A 276 -0.50 -11.59 1.92
N SER A 277 -1.05 -10.58 1.23
CA SER A 277 -0.55 -9.21 1.28
C SER A 277 -1.64 -8.22 1.66
N TRP A 278 -1.28 -7.17 2.40
CA TRP A 278 -2.19 -6.16 2.93
C TRP A 278 -1.81 -4.81 2.40
N SER A 279 -2.80 -4.05 1.94
CA SER A 279 -2.64 -2.66 1.52
C SER A 279 -4.01 -1.97 1.48
N ARG A 280 -4.01 -0.64 1.56
CA ARG A 280 -5.22 0.16 1.34
C ARG A 280 -5.73 0.05 -0.10
N THR A 281 -4.83 -0.18 -1.07
CA THR A 281 -5.19 -0.32 -2.48
C THR A 281 -5.71 -1.70 -2.88
N HIS A 282 -5.58 -2.73 -2.04
CA HIS A 282 -5.83 -4.11 -2.45
C HIS A 282 -7.30 -4.42 -2.78
N PHE A 283 -8.26 -3.66 -2.26
CA PHE A 283 -9.65 -3.79 -2.70
C PHE A 283 -9.82 -3.43 -4.18
N ALA A 284 -9.18 -2.34 -4.63
CA ALA A 284 -9.16 -1.96 -6.04
C ALA A 284 -8.36 -2.97 -6.87
N ASP A 285 -7.20 -3.42 -6.38
CA ASP A 285 -6.39 -4.41 -7.10
C ASP A 285 -7.14 -5.74 -7.28
N PHE A 286 -7.91 -6.19 -6.30
CA PHE A 286 -8.79 -7.36 -6.45
C PHE A 286 -9.80 -7.15 -7.58
N CYS A 287 -10.47 -5.99 -7.61
CA CYS A 287 -11.50 -5.69 -8.61
C CYS A 287 -10.92 -5.56 -10.03
N ILE A 288 -9.77 -4.91 -10.16
CA ILE A 288 -9.00 -4.83 -11.41
C ILE A 288 -8.61 -6.23 -11.88
N ASN A 289 -8.09 -7.07 -10.98
CA ASN A 289 -7.70 -8.44 -11.27
C ASN A 289 -8.90 -9.28 -11.72
N LEU A 290 -10.03 -9.19 -11.00
CA LEU A 290 -11.25 -9.88 -11.35
C LEU A 290 -11.70 -9.51 -12.77
N LEU A 291 -11.85 -8.22 -13.08
CA LEU A 291 -12.23 -7.78 -14.44
C LEU A 291 -11.24 -8.32 -15.49
N SER A 292 -9.94 -8.22 -15.21
CA SER A 292 -8.92 -8.71 -16.13
C SER A 292 -9.04 -10.20 -16.40
N TYR A 293 -9.25 -11.01 -15.35
CA TYR A 293 -9.40 -12.46 -15.50
C TYR A 293 -10.67 -12.84 -16.26
N LEU A 294 -11.79 -12.16 -15.98
CA LEU A 294 -13.05 -12.39 -16.69
C LEU A 294 -12.96 -12.07 -18.19
N GLU A 295 -12.04 -11.19 -18.57
CA GLU A 295 -11.77 -10.79 -19.96
C GLU A 295 -10.57 -11.55 -20.58
N GLY A 296 -9.89 -12.41 -19.82
CA GLY A 296 -8.69 -13.09 -20.28
C GLY A 296 -7.46 -12.19 -20.50
N LEU A 297 -7.44 -10.99 -19.90
CA LEU A 297 -6.34 -10.03 -20.03
C LEU A 297 -5.13 -10.45 -19.16
N ALA A 298 -3.95 -10.35 -19.77
CA ALA A 298 -2.68 -10.60 -19.09
C ALA A 298 -2.37 -9.53 -18.02
N TYR A 299 -1.40 -9.80 -17.15
CA TYR A 299 -1.00 -8.86 -16.10
C TYR A 299 -0.46 -7.54 -16.64
N ASN A 300 0.31 -7.60 -17.73
CA ASN A 300 0.96 -6.48 -18.41
C ASN A 300 0.17 -5.98 -19.63
N ASP A 301 -1.10 -6.36 -19.76
CA ASP A 301 -1.96 -5.90 -20.85
C ASP A 301 -2.21 -4.40 -20.73
N GLU A 302 -2.08 -3.67 -21.84
CA GLU A 302 -2.31 -2.22 -21.88
C GLU A 302 -3.78 -1.84 -21.66
N ASN A 303 -4.70 -2.77 -21.92
CA ASN A 303 -6.14 -2.58 -21.72
C ASN A 303 -6.58 -2.93 -20.29
N ARG A 304 -5.63 -3.30 -19.41
CA ARG A 304 -5.94 -3.60 -18.01
C ARG A 304 -6.52 -2.35 -17.33
N PRO A 305 -7.70 -2.43 -16.70
CA PRO A 305 -8.30 -1.26 -16.09
C PRO A 305 -7.46 -0.78 -14.90
N SER A 306 -7.48 0.52 -14.64
CA SER A 306 -6.82 1.15 -13.50
C SER A 306 -7.74 2.19 -12.89
N PHE A 307 -8.20 1.93 -11.66
CA PHE A 307 -9.10 2.82 -10.93
C PHE A 307 -9.02 2.54 -9.43
N GLY A 308 -9.51 3.51 -8.63
CA GLY A 308 -9.74 3.33 -7.20
C GLY A 308 -8.50 3.07 -6.35
N GLN A 309 -7.29 3.25 -6.90
CA GLN A 309 -6.06 3.02 -6.16
C GLN A 309 -5.85 4.07 -5.07
N ILE A 310 -5.32 3.62 -3.93
CA ILE A 310 -5.05 4.45 -2.75
C ILE A 310 -3.55 4.50 -2.52
N PHE A 311 -3.05 5.69 -2.27
CA PHE A 311 -1.64 6.01 -2.05
C PHE A 311 -1.45 6.59 -0.65
N ASP A 312 -0.30 6.27 -0.06
CA ASP A 312 0.08 6.64 1.28
C ASP A 312 1.09 7.79 1.23
N PHE A 313 0.99 8.74 2.17
CA PHE A 313 2.08 9.66 2.40
C PHE A 313 3.25 8.93 3.07
N ILE A 314 4.42 9.05 2.46
CA ILE A 314 5.64 8.47 3.01
C ILE A 314 6.28 9.49 3.94
N GLU A 315 6.27 9.19 5.22
CA GLU A 315 6.88 10.04 6.25
C GLU A 315 8.36 10.28 5.91
N LYS A 316 8.81 11.53 6.02
CA LYS A 316 10.24 11.85 5.89
C LYS A 316 10.90 11.66 7.25
N LYS A 317 11.79 10.67 7.35
CA LYS A 317 12.57 10.45 8.56
C LYS A 317 13.74 11.42 8.58
N LYS A 318 13.62 12.45 9.41
CA LYS A 318 14.66 13.46 9.59
C LYS A 318 15.96 12.84 10.08
N ALA A 319 17.08 13.28 9.52
CA ALA A 319 18.40 12.97 10.05
C ALA A 319 18.50 13.42 11.52
N PRO A 320 18.99 12.55 12.43
CA PRO A 320 19.16 12.89 13.84
C PRO A 320 20.07 14.10 14.01
N LEU A 321 19.80 14.91 15.04
CA LEU A 321 20.66 16.03 15.37
C LEU A 321 22.01 15.53 15.88
N GLN A 322 23.08 16.16 15.38
CA GLN A 322 24.43 16.01 15.92
C GLN A 322 24.43 16.39 17.40
N SER A 323 25.25 15.71 18.20
CA SER A 323 25.51 16.09 19.58
C SER A 323 26.12 17.49 19.69
N GLU A 324 25.87 18.20 20.80
CA GLU A 324 26.47 19.52 21.06
C GLU A 324 27.99 19.47 21.23
N LYS A 325 28.52 18.29 21.59
CA LYS A 325 29.94 18.05 21.80
C LYS A 325 30.41 16.91 20.92
N MET A 326 31.66 16.97 20.51
CA MET A 326 32.29 15.92 19.72
C MET A 326 32.36 14.61 20.53
N GLU A 327 31.84 13.54 19.96
CA GLU A 327 31.87 12.19 20.53
C GLU A 327 32.83 11.31 19.72
N LYS A 328 33.65 10.52 20.41
CA LYS A 328 34.61 9.62 19.75
C LYS A 328 33.86 8.60 18.88
N GLY A 329 34.32 8.42 17.64
CA GLY A 329 33.72 7.47 16.69
C GLY A 329 32.44 7.96 16.01
N LYS A 330 32.01 9.20 16.21
CA LYS A 330 30.90 9.83 15.47
C LYS A 330 31.40 11.02 14.64
N PRO A 331 30.80 11.30 13.48
CA PRO A 331 31.18 12.45 12.68
C PRO A 331 30.65 13.74 13.30
N TYR A 332 31.42 14.82 13.21
CA TYR A 332 31.10 16.10 13.85
C TYR A 332 31.54 17.27 12.98
N LEU A 333 30.65 18.23 12.79
CA LEU A 333 30.91 19.50 12.13
C LEU A 333 30.71 20.66 13.11
N ASN A 334 31.57 21.67 12.98
CA ASN A 334 31.45 22.93 13.67
C ASN A 334 30.98 24.00 12.68
N LEU A 335 29.88 24.66 12.98
CA LEU A 335 29.32 25.70 12.12
C LEU A 335 29.52 27.08 12.73
N LYS A 336 30.00 28.00 11.90
CA LYS A 336 30.15 29.41 12.24
C LYS A 336 29.82 30.26 11.04
N ILE A 337 29.35 31.48 11.28
CA ILE A 337 29.30 32.48 10.22
C ILE A 337 30.74 32.75 9.78
N TYR A 338 30.98 32.72 8.47
CA TYR A 338 32.30 32.98 7.94
C TYR A 338 32.62 34.47 8.13
N ASP A 339 33.69 34.77 8.86
CA ASP A 339 34.04 36.14 9.24
C ASP A 339 34.54 37.01 8.09
N GLY A 340 34.74 36.44 6.89
CA GLY A 340 35.28 37.15 5.75
C GLY A 340 36.78 37.43 5.93
N LYS A 341 37.61 36.92 5.01
CA LYS A 341 38.99 37.42 4.84
C LYS A 341 38.97 38.63 3.89
N GLU A 342 40.12 39.21 3.55
CA GLU A 342 40.31 40.50 2.83
C GLU A 342 39.42 40.76 1.59
N HIS A 343 38.72 39.76 1.03
CA HIS A 343 37.85 39.90 -0.14
C HIS A 343 36.39 39.44 0.03
N ASP A 344 35.97 38.89 1.18
CA ASP A 344 34.62 38.34 1.37
C ASP A 344 33.84 39.08 2.47
N LYS A 345 32.59 39.47 2.19
CA LYS A 345 31.71 40.10 3.20
C LYS A 345 31.00 39.01 4.03
N LYS A 346 30.90 39.20 5.36
CA LYS A 346 30.09 38.34 6.27
C LYS A 346 28.60 38.26 5.90
N LEU A 347 28.13 39.26 5.16
CA LEU A 347 26.77 39.39 4.68
C LEU A 347 26.83 40.09 3.33
N ILE A 348 26.24 39.46 2.32
CA ILE A 348 26.03 40.07 1.02
C ILE A 348 24.54 40.32 0.89
N VAL A 349 24.15 41.57 0.72
CA VAL A 349 22.76 41.94 0.51
C VAL A 349 22.66 42.60 -0.86
N SER A 350 21.76 42.09 -1.69
CA SER A 350 21.35 42.73 -2.94
C SER A 350 19.87 43.06 -2.92
N GLU A 351 19.56 44.29 -3.33
CA GLU A 351 18.19 44.78 -3.46
C GLU A 351 17.78 44.73 -4.94
N GLU A 352 16.75 43.96 -5.26
CA GLU A 352 16.19 43.84 -6.61
C GLU A 352 14.72 44.22 -6.58
N SER A 353 14.38 45.44 -7.03
CA SER A 353 13.03 46.04 -7.17
C SER A 353 12.02 45.81 -6.02
N SER A 354 11.55 44.58 -5.80
CA SER A 354 10.60 44.15 -4.77
C SER A 354 11.08 42.98 -3.88
N THR A 355 12.35 42.58 -4.03
CA THR A 355 12.95 41.44 -3.33
C THR A 355 14.26 41.86 -2.66
N LEU A 356 14.50 41.35 -1.46
CA LEU A 356 15.79 41.48 -0.78
C LEU A 356 16.45 40.11 -0.77
N LYS A 357 17.60 39.99 -1.42
CA LYS A 357 18.41 38.78 -1.40
C LYS A 357 19.50 38.92 -0.35
N ILE A 358 19.53 37.97 0.56
CA ILE A 358 20.48 37.93 1.67
C ILE A 358 21.32 36.66 1.51
N THR A 359 22.59 36.84 1.21
CA THR A 359 23.55 35.74 1.10
C THR A 359 24.46 35.73 2.33
N ILE A 360 24.46 34.61 3.03
CA ILE A 360 25.21 34.41 4.28
C ILE A 360 26.20 33.26 4.05
N PRO A 361 27.53 33.53 4.07
CA PRO A 361 28.54 32.49 4.02
C PRO A 361 28.66 31.82 5.38
N ILE A 362 28.44 30.51 5.42
CA ILE A 362 28.59 29.68 6.62
C ILE A 362 29.81 28.79 6.42
N SER A 363 30.73 28.87 7.38
CA SER A 363 31.87 27.96 7.45
C SER A 363 31.48 26.70 8.20
N ALA A 364 31.73 25.56 7.57
CA ALA A 364 31.64 24.25 8.19
C ALA A 364 33.05 23.66 8.31
N GLU A 365 33.50 23.49 9.55
CA GLU A 365 34.79 22.88 9.88
C GLU A 365 34.55 21.43 10.31
N ASN A 366 35.36 20.51 9.82
CA ASN A 366 35.33 19.09 10.20
C ASN A 366 36.50 18.78 11.14
N PRO A 367 36.34 18.97 12.47
CA PRO A 367 37.36 18.58 13.44
C PRO A 367 37.37 17.07 13.73
N GLY A 368 36.44 16.30 13.14
CA GLY A 368 36.26 14.89 13.41
C GLY A 368 37.34 13.97 12.83
N GLU A 369 37.18 12.67 13.07
CA GLU A 369 38.13 11.64 12.65
C GLU A 369 37.89 11.15 11.20
N PHE A 370 36.76 11.52 10.61
CA PHE A 370 36.25 11.00 9.34
C PHE A 370 36.11 12.09 8.29
N ASP A 371 36.28 11.72 7.02
CA ASP A 371 35.85 12.55 5.90
C ASP A 371 34.32 12.49 5.81
N VAL A 372 33.68 13.63 5.55
CA VAL A 372 32.22 13.72 5.50
C VAL A 372 31.74 14.31 4.19
N ILE A 373 30.59 13.86 3.72
CA ILE A 373 29.88 14.50 2.62
C ILE A 373 28.81 15.40 3.23
N MET A 374 28.95 16.70 3.01
CA MET A 374 27.93 17.70 3.33
C MET A 374 26.96 17.86 2.15
N SER A 375 25.69 18.09 2.45
CA SER A 375 24.67 18.35 1.43
C SER A 375 23.78 19.55 1.75
N ASP A 376 23.05 20.03 0.75
CA ASP A 376 21.97 21.02 0.94
C ASP A 376 20.63 20.34 1.25
N ASP A 377 19.62 21.15 1.60
CA ASP A 377 18.27 20.69 1.98
C ASP A 377 17.51 19.94 0.87
N SER A 378 18.12 19.77 -0.30
CA SER A 378 17.56 19.03 -1.44
C SER A 378 18.50 17.96 -2.00
N PHE A 379 19.66 17.74 -1.38
CA PHE A 379 20.71 16.85 -1.85
C PHE A 379 21.17 17.06 -3.29
N LYS A 380 20.91 18.25 -3.85
CA LYS A 380 21.29 18.60 -5.23
C LYS A 380 22.79 18.84 -5.34
N ASN A 381 23.36 19.47 -4.31
CA ASN A 381 24.80 19.70 -4.20
C ASN A 381 25.38 18.86 -3.07
N LYS A 382 26.51 18.21 -3.35
CA LYS A 382 27.29 17.42 -2.40
C LYS A 382 28.72 17.92 -2.39
N LEU A 383 29.29 18.06 -1.21
CA LEU A 383 30.68 18.48 -1.03
C LEU A 383 31.37 17.48 -0.11
N ASN A 384 32.47 16.89 -0.57
CA ASN A 384 33.36 16.14 0.30
C ASN A 384 34.19 17.12 1.14
N LEU A 385 34.10 17.00 2.46
CA LEU A 385 34.83 17.77 3.44
C LEU A 385 35.77 16.84 4.22
N PRO A 386 37.07 16.79 3.84
CA PRO A 386 38.03 15.95 4.51
C PRO A 386 38.23 16.34 5.98
N LYS A 387 38.68 15.38 6.79
CA LYS A 387 39.02 15.63 8.19
C LYS A 387 40.07 16.74 8.36
N GLY A 388 39.89 17.58 9.37
CA GLY A 388 40.75 18.73 9.67
C GLY A 388 40.67 19.85 8.64
N LYS A 389 39.69 19.83 7.73
CA LYS A 389 39.44 20.90 6.75
C LYS A 389 38.17 21.66 7.09
N TYR A 390 38.00 22.80 6.44
CA TYR A 390 36.75 23.54 6.45
C TYR A 390 36.31 23.84 5.02
N ALA A 391 35.00 24.03 4.86
CA ALA A 391 34.38 24.53 3.66
C ALA A 391 33.58 25.80 3.98
N ILE A 392 33.36 26.63 2.97
CA ILE A 392 32.45 27.78 3.04
C ILE A 392 31.30 27.47 2.11
N LYS A 393 30.08 27.60 2.62
CA LYS A 393 28.85 27.42 1.85
C LYS A 393 28.02 28.68 1.97
N GLU A 394 27.66 29.23 0.82
CA GLU A 394 26.80 30.41 0.73
C GLU A 394 25.34 29.98 0.68
N PHE A 395 24.52 30.62 1.50
CA PHE A 395 23.07 30.41 1.51
C PHE A 395 22.39 31.72 1.21
N THR A 396 21.53 31.70 0.18
CA THR A 396 20.81 32.90 -0.26
C THR A 396 19.33 32.75 0.08
N TYR A 397 18.81 33.70 0.84
CA TYR A 397 17.38 33.83 1.12
C TYR A 397 16.81 34.99 0.29
N GLU A 398 15.71 34.74 -0.40
CA GLU A 398 14.94 35.76 -1.11
C GLU A 398 13.72 36.15 -0.27
N LEU A 399 13.71 37.39 0.22
CA LEU A 399 12.61 37.93 1.01
C LEU A 399 11.70 38.78 0.12
N LYS A 400 10.40 38.46 0.11
CA LYS A 400 9.33 39.23 -0.52
C LYS A 400 8.36 39.71 0.55
N LEU A 401 8.19 41.02 0.69
CA LEU A 401 7.13 41.59 1.53
C LEU A 401 5.82 41.62 0.75
N LYS A 402 4.68 41.51 1.45
CA LYS A 402 3.35 41.41 0.84
C LYS A 402 2.81 42.74 0.29
N ASP A 403 3.31 43.88 0.78
CA ASP A 403 2.64 45.18 0.62
C ASP A 403 3.48 46.21 -0.15
N ASP A 404 4.02 45.93 -1.35
CA ASP A 404 4.85 46.85 -2.17
C ASP A 404 6.02 47.59 -1.46
N GLU A 405 6.22 47.33 -0.17
CA GLU A 405 7.25 47.92 0.68
C GLU A 405 8.56 47.23 0.37
N LYS A 406 9.62 48.03 0.19
CA LYS A 406 10.96 47.49 0.02
C LYS A 406 11.44 46.89 1.36
N PRO A 407 11.81 45.60 1.39
CA PRO A 407 12.45 45.02 2.57
C PRO A 407 13.82 45.67 2.74
N THR A 408 14.12 46.17 3.95
CA THR A 408 15.44 46.72 4.30
C THR A 408 16.04 45.95 5.46
N ILE A 409 17.37 45.83 5.52
CA ILE A 409 18.09 45.15 6.61
C ILE A 409 17.69 45.70 7.99
N GLN A 410 17.50 47.02 8.09
CA GLN A 410 17.10 47.72 9.31
C GLN A 410 15.76 47.22 9.86
N LYS A 411 14.82 46.85 8.98
CA LYS A 411 13.54 46.23 9.40
C LYS A 411 13.78 44.82 9.96
N LEU A 412 14.65 44.02 9.32
CA LEU A 412 14.97 42.67 9.79
C LEU A 412 15.60 42.68 11.18
N GLU A 413 16.50 43.64 11.43
CA GLU A 413 17.12 43.84 12.75
C GLU A 413 16.11 44.23 13.82
N LYS A 414 15.18 45.16 13.49
CA LYS A 414 14.13 45.60 14.41
C LYS A 414 13.16 44.47 14.76
N GLU A 415 12.83 43.63 13.78
CA GLU A 415 11.88 42.52 13.93
C GLU A 415 12.51 41.25 14.52
N LYS A 416 13.84 41.23 14.73
CA LYS A 416 14.58 40.09 15.28
C LYS A 416 14.29 38.80 14.50
N ILE A 417 14.37 38.90 13.18
CA ILE A 417 14.08 37.78 12.30
C ILE A 417 15.04 36.62 12.59
N ARG A 418 14.46 35.44 12.73
CA ARG A 418 15.18 34.18 12.85
C ARG A 418 15.04 33.42 11.55
N ILE A 419 16.16 33.10 10.95
CA ILE A 419 16.18 32.30 9.73
C ILE A 419 16.69 30.91 10.10
N PRO A 420 15.83 29.87 10.03
CA PRO A 420 16.27 28.51 10.34
C PRO A 420 17.28 28.06 9.30
N TYR A 421 18.37 27.47 9.78
CA TYR A 421 19.45 26.92 9.01
C TYR A 421 19.62 25.45 9.35
N ARG A 422 19.52 24.58 8.35
CA ARG A 422 19.77 23.15 8.48
C ARG A 422 20.91 22.74 7.56
N LEU A 423 21.83 21.95 8.09
CA LEU A 423 22.87 21.29 7.32
C LEU A 423 22.82 19.80 7.62
N VAL A 424 22.81 18.99 6.56
CA VAL A 424 22.85 17.53 6.67
C VAL A 424 24.16 17.02 6.10
N TYR A 425 24.76 16.05 6.78
CA TYR A 425 26.02 15.43 6.38
C TYR A 425 26.05 13.94 6.77
N TYR A 426 26.97 13.18 6.17
CA TYR A 426 27.19 11.76 6.49
C TYR A 426 28.65 11.40 6.24
N VAL A 427 29.13 10.28 6.81
CA VAL A 427 30.51 9.81 6.62
C VAL A 427 30.70 9.24 5.22
N ASP A 428 31.77 9.65 4.53
CA ASP A 428 32.10 9.13 3.21
C ASP A 428 32.39 7.61 3.27
N ASN A 429 31.99 6.86 2.23
CA ASN A 429 32.17 5.40 2.13
C ASN A 429 31.49 4.53 3.21
N THR A 430 30.38 5.00 3.81
CA THR A 430 29.56 4.21 4.77
C THR A 430 28.13 4.00 4.26
N GLU A 431 27.30 3.25 5.01
CA GLU A 431 25.86 3.03 4.73
C GLU A 431 24.98 4.30 4.85
N LYS A 432 25.56 5.50 4.66
CA LYS A 432 24.92 6.82 4.76
C LYS A 432 24.08 6.98 6.03
N GLU A 433 24.74 6.85 7.18
CA GLU A 433 24.15 7.34 8.42
C GLU A 433 24.17 8.87 8.40
N PHE A 434 22.99 9.49 8.25
CA PHE A 434 22.84 10.94 8.17
C PHE A 434 22.86 11.59 9.56
N TYR A 435 23.44 12.77 9.62
CA TYR A 435 23.47 13.65 10.79
C TYR A 435 23.06 15.05 10.36
N ALA A 436 22.40 15.78 11.25
CA ALA A 436 21.97 17.14 10.99
C ALA A 436 22.45 18.12 12.05
N ILE A 437 22.71 19.36 11.61
CA ILE A 437 22.85 20.50 12.50
C ILE A 437 21.73 21.47 12.15
N GLU A 438 20.93 21.83 13.15
CA GLU A 438 19.94 22.89 13.06
C GLU A 438 20.39 24.08 13.91
N LYS A 439 20.36 25.27 13.33
CA LYS A 439 20.74 26.53 13.94
C LYS A 439 19.80 27.64 13.49
N ASP A 440 19.66 28.67 14.31
CA ASP A 440 18.97 29.90 13.91
C ASP A 440 20.00 30.95 13.53
N ILE A 441 19.83 31.54 12.35
CA ILE A 441 20.56 32.75 11.97
C ILE A 441 19.77 33.95 12.50
N ILE A 442 20.39 34.72 13.37
CA ILE A 442 19.74 35.83 14.08
C ILE A 442 20.44 37.14 13.72
N PHE A 443 19.64 38.13 13.32
CA PHE A 443 20.08 39.51 13.10
C PHE A 443 19.87 40.30 14.39
N LYS A 444 20.96 40.74 15.02
CA LYS A 444 20.91 41.50 16.27
C LYS A 444 22.03 42.54 16.33
N ASP A 445 21.67 43.79 16.57
CA ASP A 445 22.60 44.91 16.80
C ASP A 445 23.62 45.09 15.65
N GLY A 446 23.18 44.96 14.39
CA GLY A 446 24.08 45.05 13.22
C GLY A 446 24.99 43.83 13.02
N GLN A 447 24.80 42.76 13.80
CA GLN A 447 25.57 41.53 13.72
C GLN A 447 24.69 40.35 13.37
N ILE A 448 25.27 39.39 12.65
CA ILE A 448 24.65 38.09 12.39
C ILE A 448 25.29 37.08 13.33
N LYS A 449 24.46 36.26 13.98
CA LYS A 449 24.89 35.15 14.83
C LYS A 449 24.21 33.86 14.40
N LEU A 450 24.90 32.76 14.63
CA LEU A 450 24.38 31.41 14.45
C LEU A 450 24.19 30.82 15.85
N GLU A 451 22.94 30.65 16.27
CA GLU A 451 22.58 30.15 17.62
C GLU A 451 22.08 28.71 17.58
#